data_AF-A0A0C9ZRQ9-F1
#
_entry.id   AF-A0A0C9ZRQ9-F1
#
_cell.length_a   1.000
_cell.length_b   1.000
_cell.length_c   1.000
_cell.angle_alpha   90.00
_cell.angle_beta   90.00
_cell.angle_gamma   90.00
#
_symmetry.space_group_name_H-M   'P 1'
#
loop_
_entity.id
_entity.type
_entity.pdbx_description
1 polymer ?
#
loop_
_entity_poly.entity_id
_entity_poly.type
_entity_poly.pdbx_seq_one_letter_code
_entity_poly.pdbx_strand_id
1 'polypeptide(L)'
;MVDAAEGVLGLEWIDGKSVRVLLPGGSEEGSAAQNSDGTGDVGPDKCGDAALVEFGVERDDLLNMVGVEIAKMHLADIIHGDLTTSNMMLRKGSKGLVLIDFGLAYHSTLVEDKAVDLYVLERAFASTHPDAEPLFSSVLASYEKRLGKHWSAIKKRLDDVRLRGRKRSMV
;
A
#
# COMPACT_ATOMS: atom_id res chain seq x y z
N MET A 1 1.37 -6.16 24.95
CA MET A 1 1.83 -5.59 26.23
C MET A 1 1.84 -4.08 26.07
N VAL A 2 1.37 -3.31 27.04
CA VAL A 2 1.41 -1.84 26.96
C VAL A 2 1.94 -1.31 28.29
N ASP A 3 3.02 -0.54 28.24
CA ASP A 3 3.51 0.28 29.34
C ASP A 3 3.54 1.74 28.88
N ALA A 4 2.49 2.47 29.24
CA ALA A 4 2.36 3.86 28.82
C ALA A 4 3.29 4.82 29.61
N ALA A 5 3.74 4.44 30.80
CA ALA A 5 4.61 5.27 31.62
C ALA A 5 6.02 5.32 31.02
N GLU A 6 6.50 4.18 30.53
CA GLU A 6 7.80 4.04 29.87
C GLU A 6 7.73 4.18 28.33
N GLY A 7 6.52 4.35 27.78
CA GLY A 7 6.31 4.49 26.34
C GLY A 7 6.56 3.21 25.53
N VAL A 8 6.35 2.03 26.13
CA VAL A 8 6.61 0.73 25.52
C VAL A 8 5.31 0.09 25.04
N LEU A 9 5.30 -0.33 23.76
CA LEU A 9 4.21 -1.08 23.16
C LEU A 9 4.74 -2.41 22.60
N GLY A 10 4.33 -3.52 23.21
CA GLY A 10 4.59 -4.86 22.71
C GLY A 10 3.46 -5.32 21.79
N LEU A 11 3.78 -5.53 20.52
CA LEU A 11 2.88 -5.98 19.46
C LEU A 11 3.12 -7.44 19.09
N GLU A 12 2.15 -8.04 18.40
CA GLU A 12 2.33 -9.35 17.77
C GLU A 12 3.46 -9.25 16.73
N TRP A 13 4.35 -10.25 16.69
CA TRP A 13 5.29 -10.40 15.60
C TRP A 13 4.55 -10.93 14.36
N ILE A 14 4.54 -10.14 13.29
CA ILE A 14 3.97 -10.54 12.01
C ILE A 14 5.07 -11.19 11.16
N ASP A 15 5.05 -12.52 11.07
CA ASP A 15 5.90 -13.25 10.14
C ASP A 15 5.38 -13.02 8.71
N GLY A 16 6.08 -12.21 7.92
CA GLY A 16 5.60 -11.75 6.62
C GLY A 16 6.57 -10.80 5.92
N LYS A 17 6.18 -10.31 4.73
CA LYS A 17 6.93 -9.31 3.95
C LYS A 17 6.08 -8.08 3.69
N SER A 18 6.71 -6.91 3.66
CA SER A 18 6.00 -5.67 3.34
C SER A 18 5.62 -5.60 1.86
N VAL A 19 4.55 -4.89 1.54
CA VAL A 19 4.09 -4.70 0.14
C VAL A 19 5.17 -4.03 -0.70
N ARG A 20 5.97 -3.12 -0.12
CA ARG A 20 7.14 -2.52 -0.78
C ARG A 20 8.16 -3.56 -1.28
N VAL A 21 8.37 -4.65 -0.55
CA VAL A 21 9.31 -5.71 -0.95
C VAL A 21 8.67 -6.66 -1.96
N LEU A 22 7.37 -6.92 -1.83
CA LEU A 22 6.62 -7.83 -2.70
C LEU A 22 6.32 -7.23 -4.07
N LEU A 23 6.26 -5.90 -4.15
CA LEU A 23 6.20 -5.14 -5.38
C LEU A 23 7.49 -4.31 -5.47
N PRO A 24 8.61 -4.92 -5.90
CA PRO A 24 9.84 -4.19 -6.11
C PRO A 24 9.63 -3.24 -7.29
N GLY A 25 9.56 -1.96 -6.98
CA GLY A 25 9.66 -0.90 -7.94
C GLY A 25 11.01 -0.91 -8.64
N GLY A 26 11.03 -0.71 -9.95
CA GLY A 26 12.24 -0.82 -10.80
C GLY A 26 13.33 0.24 -10.60
N SER A 27 13.52 0.75 -9.37
CA SER A 27 14.52 1.80 -9.08
C SER A 27 15.48 1.48 -7.94
N GLU A 28 15.53 0.24 -7.42
CA GLU A 28 16.63 -0.19 -6.54
C GLU A 28 17.43 -1.33 -7.19
N GLU A 29 18.22 -0.98 -8.22
CA GLU A 29 19.52 -1.64 -8.42
C GLU A 29 20.42 -1.26 -7.23
N GLY A 30 20.55 -2.16 -6.26
CA GLY A 30 21.28 -1.84 -5.04
C GLY A 30 21.54 -3.02 -4.11
N SER A 31 22.40 -3.94 -4.54
CA SER A 31 23.20 -4.87 -3.71
C SER A 31 22.54 -6.14 -3.13
N ALA A 32 22.70 -7.26 -3.84
CA ALA A 32 23.31 -8.50 -3.29
C ALA A 32 23.48 -9.58 -4.38
N ALA A 33 24.75 -9.92 -4.72
CA ALA A 33 25.24 -11.18 -5.33
C ALA A 33 24.65 -11.62 -6.70
N GLN A 34 25.36 -12.06 -7.74
CA GLN A 34 26.72 -12.58 -7.97
C GLN A 34 26.97 -12.60 -9.50
N ASN A 35 28.25 -12.62 -9.89
CA ASN A 35 28.72 -12.86 -11.25
C ASN A 35 28.24 -14.21 -11.84
N SER A 36 27.80 -14.22 -13.11
CA SER A 36 28.32 -15.09 -14.18
C SER A 36 27.52 -14.93 -15.48
N ASP A 37 28.25 -14.88 -16.60
CA ASP A 37 27.80 -14.86 -17.99
C ASP A 37 26.61 -15.78 -18.32
N GLY A 38 25.70 -15.28 -19.16
CA GLY A 38 24.70 -16.11 -19.82
C GLY A 38 23.59 -15.29 -20.47
N THR A 39 23.64 -15.18 -21.80
CA THR A 39 22.60 -14.60 -22.66
C THR A 39 21.19 -15.05 -22.28
N GLY A 40 20.33 -14.09 -21.95
CA GLY A 40 18.90 -14.28 -21.77
C GLY A 40 18.23 -12.92 -21.68
N ASP A 41 17.48 -12.58 -22.71
CA ASP A 41 16.48 -11.51 -22.68
C ASP A 41 15.49 -11.81 -21.53
N VAL A 42 15.55 -11.01 -20.46
CA VAL A 42 14.61 -11.09 -19.34
C VAL A 42 14.09 -9.69 -19.10
N GLY A 43 12.86 -9.43 -19.56
CA GLY A 43 12.16 -8.18 -19.31
C GLY A 43 12.03 -7.86 -17.81
N PRO A 44 11.75 -6.59 -17.46
CA PRO A 44 11.84 -6.05 -16.10
C PRO A 44 10.80 -6.61 -15.10
N ASP A 45 9.90 -7.49 -15.52
CA ASP A 45 8.71 -7.88 -14.75
C ASP A 45 8.90 -9.05 -13.76
N LYS A 46 10.03 -9.77 -13.79
CA LYS A 46 10.15 -11.09 -13.13
C LYS A 46 10.56 -11.08 -11.65
N CYS A 47 11.02 -9.95 -11.10
CA CYS A 47 11.62 -9.95 -9.76
C CYS A 47 10.58 -9.92 -8.62
N GLY A 48 9.45 -9.23 -8.82
CA GLY A 48 8.36 -9.16 -7.82
C GLY A 48 7.56 -10.46 -7.68
N ASP A 49 7.36 -11.16 -8.78
CA ASP A 49 6.53 -12.37 -8.80
C ASP A 49 7.19 -13.52 -8.06
N ALA A 50 8.53 -13.60 -8.04
CA ALA A 50 9.25 -14.63 -7.30
C ALA A 50 9.01 -14.56 -5.79
N ALA A 51 8.92 -13.35 -5.22
CA ALA A 51 8.63 -13.16 -3.80
C ALA A 51 7.17 -13.50 -3.47
N LEU A 52 6.24 -13.20 -4.38
CA LEU A 52 4.81 -13.48 -4.26
C LEU A 52 4.49 -14.99 -4.32
N VAL A 53 5.26 -15.75 -5.11
CA VAL A 53 5.15 -17.21 -5.21
C VAL A 53 5.35 -17.88 -3.84
N GLU A 54 6.24 -17.37 -2.99
CA GLU A 54 6.44 -17.89 -1.62
C GLU A 54 5.16 -17.82 -0.78
N PHE A 55 4.28 -16.85 -1.07
CA PHE A 55 3.02 -16.64 -0.37
C PHE A 55 1.83 -17.29 -1.10
N GLY A 56 2.03 -17.81 -2.31
CA GLY A 56 0.98 -18.39 -3.15
C GLY A 56 -0.13 -17.38 -3.48
N VAL A 57 0.25 -16.11 -3.67
CA VAL A 57 -0.64 -14.97 -3.94
C VAL A 57 -0.21 -14.34 -5.25
N GLU A 58 -1.16 -14.08 -6.15
CA GLU A 58 -0.87 -13.34 -7.37
C GLU A 58 -0.82 -11.83 -7.11
N ARG A 59 -0.16 -11.08 -8.00
CA ARG A 59 -0.04 -9.61 -7.88
C ARG A 59 -1.41 -8.93 -7.75
N ASP A 60 -2.37 -9.34 -8.56
CA ASP A 60 -3.73 -8.79 -8.55
C ASP A 60 -4.48 -9.09 -7.25
N ASP A 61 -4.25 -10.28 -6.68
CA ASP A 61 -4.82 -10.65 -5.37
C ASP A 61 -4.25 -9.75 -4.27
N LEU A 62 -2.95 -9.43 -4.32
CA LEU A 62 -2.32 -8.52 -3.36
C LEU A 62 -2.93 -7.12 -3.45
N LEU A 63 -3.04 -6.55 -4.64
CA LEU A 63 -3.63 -5.22 -4.85
C LEU A 63 -5.10 -5.18 -4.41
N ASN A 64 -5.84 -6.26 -4.65
CA ASN A 64 -7.21 -6.40 -4.18
C ASN A 64 -7.28 -6.45 -2.65
N MET A 65 -6.38 -7.18 -1.98
CA MET A 65 -6.29 -7.20 -0.52
C MET A 65 -5.98 -5.81 0.04
N VAL A 66 -5.05 -5.07 -0.60
CA VAL A 66 -4.71 -3.68 -0.21
C VAL A 66 -5.95 -2.80 -0.19
N GLY A 67 -6.70 -2.74 -1.30
CA GLY A 67 -7.89 -1.90 -1.36
C GLY A 67 -8.99 -2.34 -0.38
N VAL A 68 -9.14 -3.65 -0.14
CA VAL A 68 -10.08 -4.19 0.85
C VAL A 68 -9.73 -3.80 2.28
N GLU A 69 -8.47 -3.91 2.70
CA GLU A 69 -8.07 -3.56 4.07
C GLU A 69 -8.18 -2.05 4.32
N ILE A 70 -7.80 -1.21 3.36
CA ILE A 70 -7.98 0.24 3.47
C ILE A 70 -9.47 0.60 3.54
N ALA A 71 -10.31 -0.05 2.73
CA ALA A 71 -11.74 0.19 2.78
C ALA A 71 -12.35 -0.20 4.14
N LYS A 72 -11.91 -1.30 4.75
CA LYS A 72 -12.35 -1.68 6.10
C LYS A 72 -11.95 -0.62 7.13
N MET A 73 -10.72 -0.14 7.07
CA MET A 73 -10.22 0.91 7.95
C MET A 73 -11.04 2.21 7.82
N HIS A 74 -11.26 2.67 6.60
CA HIS A 74 -12.06 3.87 6.33
C HIS A 74 -13.56 3.70 6.62
N LEU A 75 -14.11 2.49 6.53
CA LEU A 75 -15.48 2.19 6.96
C LEU A 75 -15.64 2.21 8.48
N ALA A 76 -14.56 1.95 9.22
CA ALA A 76 -14.49 2.10 10.66
C ALA A 76 -14.15 3.54 11.10
N ASP A 77 -14.16 4.49 10.16
CA ASP A 77 -13.80 5.90 10.39
C ASP A 77 -12.39 6.09 11.00
N ILE A 78 -11.47 5.17 10.70
CA ILE A 78 -10.06 5.27 11.06
C ILE A 78 -9.30 5.79 9.85
N ILE A 79 -8.46 6.79 10.05
CA ILE A 79 -7.51 7.33 9.07
C ILE A 79 -6.11 6.93 9.51
N HIS A 80 -5.29 6.41 8.61
CA HIS A 80 -3.95 5.96 8.97
C HIS A 80 -2.98 7.12 9.16
N GLY A 81 -3.05 8.13 8.29
CA GLY A 81 -2.22 9.34 8.36
C GLY A 81 -0.81 9.19 7.76
N ASP A 82 -0.35 7.95 7.54
CA ASP A 82 0.90 7.62 6.86
C ASP A 82 0.75 6.32 6.03
N LEU A 83 -0.24 6.31 5.14
CA LEU A 83 -0.58 5.11 4.38
C LEU A 83 0.42 4.87 3.23
N THR A 84 1.50 4.14 3.52
CA THR A 84 2.55 3.77 2.54
C THR A 84 2.60 2.26 2.30
N THR A 85 3.26 1.82 1.21
CA THR A 85 3.46 0.39 0.91
C THR A 85 4.38 -0.33 1.91
N SER A 86 5.12 0.42 2.74
CA SER A 86 5.95 -0.17 3.81
C SER A 86 5.14 -0.47 5.07
N ASN A 87 4.03 0.25 5.28
CA ASN A 87 3.11 0.10 6.41
C ASN A 87 2.04 -0.99 6.17
N MET A 88 2.28 -1.85 5.19
CA MET A 88 1.40 -2.97 4.83
C MET A 88 2.23 -4.24 4.76
N MET A 89 1.82 -5.29 5.48
CA MET A 89 2.52 -6.57 5.54
C MET A 89 1.63 -7.72 5.11
N LEU A 90 2.11 -8.55 4.19
CA LEU A 90 1.49 -9.82 3.85
C LEU A 90 2.04 -10.91 4.78
N ARG A 91 1.15 -11.54 5.54
CA ARG A 91 1.52 -12.60 6.49
C ARG A 91 1.89 -13.90 5.76
N LYS A 92 2.89 -14.62 6.26
CA LYS A 92 3.28 -15.95 5.78
C LYS A 92 2.33 -17.01 6.34
N GLY A 93 1.93 -17.98 5.51
CA GLY A 93 1.03 -19.07 5.92
C GLY A 93 -0.47 -18.71 6.00
N SER A 94 -0.82 -17.43 5.85
CA SER A 94 -2.20 -16.97 5.67
C SER A 94 -2.24 -15.89 4.61
N LYS A 95 -3.22 -15.91 3.69
CA LYS A 95 -3.39 -14.84 2.69
C LYS A 95 -4.00 -13.56 3.30
N GLY A 96 -3.43 -13.10 4.42
CA GLY A 96 -3.90 -11.95 5.18
C GLY A 96 -2.94 -10.79 5.03
N LEU A 97 -3.43 -9.67 4.51
CA LEU A 97 -2.74 -8.39 4.56
C LEU A 97 -3.06 -7.68 5.87
N VAL A 98 -2.03 -7.11 6.51
CA VAL A 98 -2.16 -6.38 7.78
C VAL A 98 -1.59 -4.98 7.60
N LEU A 99 -2.32 -3.98 8.09
CA LEU A 99 -1.84 -2.61 8.21
C LEU A 99 -1.10 -2.46 9.54
N ILE A 100 0.03 -1.76 9.54
CA ILE A 100 0.86 -1.52 10.72
C ILE A 100 1.17 -0.02 10.83
N ASP A 101 1.75 0.38 11.96
CA ASP A 101 2.16 1.77 12.21
C ASP A 101 1.00 2.78 12.23
N PHE A 102 0.13 2.63 13.22
CA PHE A 102 -0.95 3.59 13.50
C PHE A 102 -0.46 4.80 14.34
N GLY A 103 0.83 5.15 14.30
CA GLY A 103 1.40 6.22 15.13
C GLY A 103 0.83 7.61 14.83
N LEU A 104 0.41 7.85 13.58
CA LEU A 104 -0.26 9.08 13.13
C LEU A 104 -1.76 8.90 12.88
N ALA A 105 -2.30 7.74 13.25
CA ALA A 105 -3.69 7.43 12.97
C ALA A 105 -4.64 8.17 13.90
N TYR A 106 -5.82 8.48 13.38
CA TYR A 106 -6.88 9.15 14.13
C TYR A 106 -8.25 8.75 13.61
N HIS A 107 -9.27 8.97 14.44
CA HIS A 107 -10.65 8.72 14.06
C HIS A 107 -11.24 9.95 13.35
N SER A 108 -11.77 9.78 12.13
CA SER A 108 -12.46 10.82 11.38
C SER A 108 -13.52 10.26 10.44
N THR A 109 -14.69 10.90 10.46
CA THR A 109 -15.80 10.63 9.54
C THR A 109 -15.70 11.47 8.26
N LEU A 110 -14.73 12.39 8.19
CA LEU A 110 -14.62 13.33 7.08
C LEU A 110 -14.15 12.64 5.80
N VAL A 111 -14.84 12.95 4.71
CA VAL A 111 -14.50 12.46 3.38
C VAL A 111 -13.16 13.03 2.90
N GLU A 112 -12.79 14.24 3.34
CA GLU A 112 -11.49 14.85 3.05
C GLU A 112 -10.34 13.99 3.57
N ASP A 113 -10.40 13.55 4.83
CA ASP A 113 -9.29 12.82 5.45
C ASP A 113 -9.08 11.47 4.77
N LYS A 114 -10.17 10.76 4.45
CA LYS A 114 -10.14 9.50 3.67
C LYS A 114 -9.55 9.71 2.28
N ALA A 115 -9.86 10.83 1.64
CA ALA A 115 -9.33 11.18 0.32
C ALA A 115 -7.84 11.56 0.38
N VAL A 116 -7.42 12.25 1.43
CA VAL A 116 -6.01 12.58 1.68
C VAL A 116 -5.20 11.32 1.94
N ASP A 117 -5.71 10.37 2.72
CA ASP A 117 -5.03 9.10 3.03
C ASP A 117 -4.83 8.26 1.74
N LEU A 118 -5.86 8.17 0.89
CA LEU A 118 -5.75 7.53 -0.43
C LEU A 118 -4.76 8.24 -1.35
N TYR A 119 -4.70 9.58 -1.29
CA TYR A 119 -3.75 10.35 -2.08
C TYR A 119 -2.30 10.14 -1.63
N VAL A 120 -2.06 10.01 -0.32
CA VAL A 120 -0.72 9.64 0.20
C VAL A 120 -0.29 8.29 -0.35
N LEU A 121 -1.19 7.30 -0.33
CA LEU A 121 -0.91 5.98 -0.89
C LEU A 121 -0.64 6.03 -2.41
N GLU A 122 -1.43 6.80 -3.17
CA GLU A 122 -1.21 7.01 -4.61
C GLU A 122 0.22 7.53 -4.87
N ARG A 123 0.66 8.49 -4.07
CA ARG A 123 2.02 9.04 -4.16
C ARG A 123 3.09 8.03 -3.76
N ALA A 124 2.83 7.18 -2.75
CA ALA A 124 3.73 6.11 -2.36
C ALA A 124 3.94 5.12 -3.51
N PHE A 125 2.87 4.69 -4.20
CA PHE A 125 2.97 3.86 -5.40
C PHE A 125 3.75 4.55 -6.52
N ALA A 126 3.43 5.82 -6.83
CA ALA A 126 4.09 6.59 -7.88
C ALA A 126 5.59 6.83 -7.62
N SER A 127 6.01 6.89 -6.35
CA SER A 127 7.42 7.07 -5.99
C SER A 127 8.24 5.80 -6.14
N THR A 128 7.60 4.64 -6.01
CA THR A 128 8.27 3.34 -5.99
C THR A 128 8.19 2.67 -7.35
N HIS A 129 7.08 2.78 -8.08
CA HIS A 129 6.85 1.99 -9.30
C HIS A 129 6.73 2.88 -10.54
N PRO A 130 7.48 2.58 -11.63
CA PRO A 130 7.30 3.28 -12.91
C PRO A 130 5.89 3.05 -13.49
N ASP A 131 5.30 1.87 -13.28
CA ASP A 131 3.93 1.52 -13.70
C ASP A 131 2.92 1.63 -12.53
N ALA A 132 3.01 2.69 -11.73
CA ALA A 132 2.15 2.87 -10.56
C ALA A 132 0.66 3.05 -10.88
N GLU A 133 0.33 3.65 -12.03
CA GLU A 133 -1.04 4.06 -12.36
C GLU A 133 -2.00 2.86 -12.56
N PRO A 134 -1.63 1.81 -13.32
CA PRO A 134 -2.43 0.58 -13.38
C PRO A 134 -2.55 -0.12 -12.02
N LEU A 135 -1.46 -0.20 -11.25
CA LEU A 135 -1.45 -0.88 -9.96
C LEU A 135 -2.40 -0.20 -8.96
N PHE A 136 -2.32 1.13 -8.86
CA PHE A 136 -3.18 1.90 -7.99
C PHE A 136 -4.64 1.87 -8.43
N SER A 137 -4.90 1.79 -9.75
CA SER A 137 -6.26 1.63 -10.28
C SER A 137 -6.91 0.32 -9.81
N SER A 138 -6.16 -0.78 -9.76
CA SER A 138 -6.65 -2.06 -9.20
C SER A 138 -6.96 -1.96 -7.70
N VAL A 139 -6.13 -1.24 -6.94
CA VAL A 139 -6.39 -0.94 -5.52
C VAL A 139 -7.68 -0.12 -5.36
N LEU A 140 -7.87 0.93 -6.17
CA LEU A 140 -9.08 1.75 -6.11
C LEU A 140 -10.34 0.97 -6.50
N ALA A 141 -10.26 0.06 -7.47
CA ALA A 141 -11.40 -0.76 -7.88
C ALA A 141 -11.90 -1.68 -6.74
N SER A 142 -10.98 -2.31 -6.02
CA SER A 142 -11.33 -3.14 -4.86
C SER A 142 -11.84 -2.31 -3.67
N TYR A 143 -11.23 -1.14 -3.44
CA TYR A 143 -11.68 -0.17 -2.45
C TYR A 143 -13.11 0.34 -2.73
N GLU A 144 -13.40 0.72 -3.98
CA GLU A 144 -14.74 1.11 -4.45
C GLU A 144 -15.77 0.00 -4.18
N LYS A 145 -15.46 -1.23 -4.62
CA LYS A 145 -16.35 -2.38 -4.46
C LYS A 145 -16.71 -2.63 -3.00
N ARG A 146 -15.76 -2.41 -2.08
CA ARG A 146 -15.97 -2.62 -0.65
C ARG A 146 -16.73 -1.47 0.03
N LEU A 147 -16.50 -0.22 -0.37
CA LEU A 147 -17.24 0.94 0.15
C LEU A 147 -18.69 1.01 -0.37
N GLY A 148 -18.93 0.56 -1.59
CA GLY A 148 -20.24 0.67 -2.25
C GLY A 148 -20.72 2.12 -2.32
N LYS A 149 -21.81 2.44 -1.64
CA LYS A 149 -22.49 3.75 -1.74
C LYS A 149 -21.62 4.94 -1.30
N HIS A 150 -20.69 4.71 -0.37
CA HIS A 150 -19.82 5.76 0.18
C HIS A 150 -18.71 6.21 -0.78
N TRP A 151 -18.41 5.40 -1.81
CA TRP A 151 -17.34 5.67 -2.76
C TRP A 151 -17.52 6.98 -3.53
N SER A 152 -18.74 7.27 -3.99
CA SER A 152 -19.02 8.43 -4.84
C SER A 152 -18.53 9.76 -4.26
N ALA A 153 -18.76 9.98 -2.96
CA ALA A 153 -18.32 11.18 -2.25
C ALA A 153 -16.79 11.23 -2.11
N ILE A 154 -16.17 10.09 -1.74
CA ILE A 154 -14.71 9.97 -1.57
C ILE A 154 -13.99 10.14 -2.90
N LYS A 155 -14.48 9.54 -3.98
CA LYS A 155 -13.92 9.67 -5.33
C LYS A 155 -13.89 11.13 -5.77
N LYS A 156 -15.01 11.83 -5.66
CA LYS A 156 -15.09 13.26 -6.01
C LYS A 156 -14.06 14.07 -5.21
N ARG A 157 -13.94 13.77 -3.92
CA ARG A 157 -13.00 14.49 -3.06
C ARG A 157 -11.55 14.15 -3.36
N LEU A 158 -11.24 12.90 -3.68
CA LEU A 158 -9.92 12.46 -4.12
C LEU A 158 -9.50 13.19 -5.40
N ASP A 159 -10.41 13.35 -6.36
CA ASP A 159 -10.15 14.11 -7.59
C ASP A 159 -9.84 15.60 -7.29
N ASP A 160 -10.53 16.21 -6.31
CA ASP A 160 -10.23 17.57 -5.82
C ASP A 160 -8.85 17.65 -5.12
N VAL A 161 -8.51 16.64 -4.31
CA VAL A 161 -7.19 16.55 -3.63
C VAL A 161 -6.08 16.42 -4.68
N ARG A 162 -6.23 15.56 -5.68
CA ARG A 162 -5.27 15.39 -6.80
C ARG A 162 -5.02 16.70 -7.56
N LEU A 163 -6.07 17.49 -7.80
CA LEU A 163 -5.94 18.81 -8.44
C LEU A 163 -5.15 19.79 -7.57
N ARG A 164 -5.37 19.78 -6.25
CA ARG A 164 -4.65 20.65 -5.30
C ARG A 164 -3.18 20.22 -5.13
N GLY A 165 -2.92 18.92 -5.05
CA GLY A 165 -1.57 18.37 -4.90
C GLY A 165 -0.66 18.66 -6.10
N ARG A 166 -1.20 18.61 -7.32
CA ARG A 166 -0.47 18.98 -8.55
C ARG A 166 0.03 20.43 -8.55
N LYS A 167 -0.72 21.36 -7.96
CA LYS A 167 -0.32 22.77 -7.87
C LYS A 167 0.86 23.00 -6.91
N ARG A 168 1.03 22.15 -5.90
CA ARG A 168 2.13 22.26 -4.93
C ARG A 168 3.44 21.63 -5.43
N SER A 169 3.38 20.71 -6.39
CA SER A 169 4.57 20.07 -6.97
C SER A 169 5.32 20.94 -8.01
N MET A 170 4.80 22.13 -8.32
CA MET A 170 5.40 23.10 -9.25
C MET A 170 6.18 24.24 -8.55
N VAL A 171 6.55 24.06 -7.28
CA VAL A 171 7.35 25.02 -6.49
C VAL A 171 8.64 24.36 -6.03
#